data_AF-A0A1N6EHT7-F1
#
_entry.id   AF-A0A1N6EHT7-F1
#
_cell.length_a   1.000
_cell.length_b   1.000
_cell.length_c   1.000
_cell.angle_alpha   90.00
_cell.angle_beta   90.00
_cell.angle_gamma   90.00
#
_symmetry.space_group_name_H-M   'P 1'
#
loop_
_entity.id
_entity.type
_entity.pdbx_description
1 polymer ?
#
loop_
_entity_poly.entity_id
_entity_poly.type
_entity_poly.pdbx_seq_one_letter_code
_entity_poly.pdbx_strand_id
1 'polypeptide(L)'
;MKCKNCSKQITGDYQYCPHCGQKTDIERLNFQQLLRDLWMAFSNTDRGILLLVKQLVYRPGRVARAYISGQRKTYFNPFSFLVIMVAVALFFILKFEDTAINYSKIETNEIELLRFSFRHFNVFILLNCPIYGFLIWLFFIGQGTNFVENLALSAYLSGQTMLYYTITIIIFIFFPSSMKILGLILGLFISFWYVLAVLQFYQTRSVWSIIKTVLVILITQFISQGIIMFTFSIYKKIDVNFL
;
A
#
# COMPACT_ATOMS: atom_id res chain seq x y z
N MET A 1 -21.89 26.76 -0.65
CA MET A 1 -21.07 25.80 0.14
C MET A 1 -19.59 25.92 -0.21
N LYS A 2 -18.65 25.48 0.65
CA LYS A 2 -17.20 25.50 0.35
C LYS A 2 -16.76 24.15 -0.24
N CYS A 3 -16.00 24.15 -1.34
CA CYS A 3 -15.51 22.90 -1.94
C CYS A 3 -14.48 22.21 -1.04
N LYS A 4 -14.64 20.91 -0.74
CA LYS A 4 -13.67 20.15 0.09
C LYS A 4 -12.28 20.02 -0.54
N ASN A 5 -12.16 20.19 -1.87
CA ASN A 5 -10.90 20.02 -2.60
C ASN A 5 -10.14 21.33 -2.82
N CYS A 6 -10.74 22.30 -3.51
CA CYS A 6 -10.08 23.58 -3.82
C CYS A 6 -10.35 24.68 -2.80
N SER A 7 -11.18 24.44 -1.78
CA SER A 7 -11.57 25.42 -0.76
C SER A 7 -12.23 26.70 -1.28
N LYS A 8 -12.57 26.79 -2.57
CA LYS A 8 -13.31 27.94 -3.12
C LYS A 8 -14.80 27.87 -2.77
N GLN A 9 -15.41 29.05 -2.64
CA GLN A 9 -16.84 29.20 -2.44
C GLN A 9 -17.57 28.72 -3.71
N ILE A 10 -18.58 27.88 -3.54
CA ILE A 10 -19.53 27.50 -4.59
C ILE A 10 -20.83 28.24 -4.27
N THR A 11 -21.19 29.17 -5.16
CA THR A 11 -22.45 29.91 -5.16
C THR A 11 -23.41 29.22 -6.14
N GLY A 12 -24.66 28.96 -5.75
CA GLY A 12 -25.62 28.21 -6.57
C GLY A 12 -25.60 26.69 -6.39
N ASP A 13 -26.57 26.02 -7.01
CA ASP A 13 -26.88 24.60 -6.82
C ASP A 13 -26.19 23.72 -7.89
N TYR A 14 -24.87 23.84 -7.97
CA TYR A 14 -24.07 23.08 -8.94
C TYR A 14 -23.76 21.67 -8.41
N GLN A 15 -23.99 20.63 -9.22
CA GLN A 15 -23.60 19.24 -8.90
C GLN A 15 -22.08 19.02 -8.90
N TYR A 16 -21.33 19.90 -9.57
CA TYR A 16 -19.86 19.86 -9.65
C TYR A 16 -19.30 21.24 -9.38
N CYS A 17 -18.17 21.31 -8.67
CA CYS A 17 -17.49 22.56 -8.38
C CYS A 17 -16.99 23.19 -9.69
N PRO A 18 -17.36 24.43 -10.03
CA PRO A 18 -16.94 25.06 -11.29
C PRO A 18 -15.43 25.34 -11.36
N HIS A 19 -14.76 25.43 -10.22
CA HIS A 19 -13.32 25.73 -10.17
C HIS A 19 -12.41 24.53 -10.27
N CYS A 20 -12.88 23.37 -9.82
CA CYS A 20 -12.06 22.16 -9.82
C CYS A 20 -12.79 20.94 -10.39
N GLY A 21 -14.05 20.99 -10.75
CA GLY A 21 -14.80 19.86 -11.33
C GLY A 21 -15.09 18.71 -10.36
N GLN A 22 -14.87 18.87 -9.04
CA GLN A 22 -15.23 17.84 -8.07
C GLN A 22 -16.74 17.87 -7.75
N LYS A 23 -17.39 16.70 -7.65
CA LYS A 23 -18.78 16.60 -7.18
C LYS A 23 -18.97 17.33 -5.85
N THR A 24 -20.06 18.08 -5.74
CA THR A 24 -20.38 18.88 -4.54
C THR A 24 -20.89 18.01 -3.41
N ASP A 25 -21.73 17.01 -3.73
CA ASP A 25 -22.13 16.00 -2.77
C ASP A 25 -21.03 14.95 -2.56
N ILE A 26 -20.37 15.01 -1.40
CA ILE A 26 -19.26 14.13 -1.03
C ILE A 26 -19.66 13.40 0.24
N GLU A 27 -20.30 12.27 0.03
CA GLU A 27 -20.61 11.29 1.05
C GLU A 27 -19.35 10.68 1.67
N ARG A 28 -19.46 10.19 2.91
CA ARG A 28 -18.41 9.43 3.58
C ARG A 28 -18.11 8.15 2.80
N LEU A 29 -16.84 7.73 2.78
CA LEU A 29 -16.40 6.51 2.09
C LEU A 29 -17.18 5.29 2.58
N ASN A 30 -17.83 4.60 1.66
CA ASN A 30 -18.48 3.31 1.84
C ASN A 30 -17.99 2.29 0.79
N PHE A 31 -18.28 1.01 1.01
CA PHE A 31 -17.82 -0.06 0.12
C PHE A 31 -18.35 0.08 -1.32
N GLN A 32 -19.60 0.50 -1.50
CA GLN A 32 -20.20 0.63 -2.84
C GLN A 32 -19.52 1.72 -3.68
N GLN A 33 -19.19 2.85 -3.07
CA GLN A 33 -18.43 3.92 -3.72
C GLN A 33 -17.03 3.44 -4.09
N LEU A 34 -16.38 2.68 -3.20
CA LEU A 34 -15.03 2.18 -3.42
C LEU A 34 -14.94 1.25 -4.65
N LEU A 35 -15.93 0.36 -4.83
CA LEU A 35 -16.04 -0.49 -6.01
C LEU A 35 -16.29 0.32 -7.29
N ARG A 36 -17.13 1.35 -7.23
CA ARG A 36 -17.37 2.25 -8.38
C ARG A 36 -16.11 3.02 -8.78
N ASP A 37 -15.40 3.56 -7.79
CA ASP A 37 -14.17 4.34 -8.04
C ASP A 37 -13.05 3.46 -8.61
N LEU A 38 -12.94 2.21 -8.15
CA LEU A 38 -12.05 1.21 -8.72
C LEU A 38 -12.29 1.00 -10.22
N TRP A 39 -13.55 0.85 -10.62
CA TRP A 39 -13.93 0.67 -12.03
C TRP A 39 -13.61 1.90 -12.88
N MET A 40 -13.94 3.10 -12.38
CA MET A 40 -13.70 4.36 -13.10
C MET A 40 -12.22 4.71 -13.24
N ALA A 41 -11.38 4.28 -12.29
CA ALA A 41 -9.95 4.59 -12.34
C ALA A 41 -9.17 3.80 -13.40
N PHE A 42 -9.71 2.68 -13.91
CA PHE A 42 -9.18 2.05 -15.13
C PHE A 42 -9.47 2.88 -16.40
N SER A 43 -10.44 3.81 -16.34
CA SER A 43 -10.89 4.60 -17.49
C SER A 43 -10.26 6.00 -17.56
N ASN A 44 -9.94 6.63 -16.42
CA ASN A 44 -9.38 7.99 -16.38
C ASN A 44 -7.91 8.00 -15.91
N THR A 45 -6.98 8.26 -16.84
CA THR A 45 -5.55 8.45 -16.52
C THR A 45 -5.28 9.92 -16.20
N ASP A 46 -5.33 10.27 -14.92
CA ASP A 46 -5.02 11.62 -14.43
C ASP A 46 -3.52 11.86 -14.21
N ARG A 47 -3.04 13.07 -14.55
CA ARG A 47 -1.63 13.53 -14.44
C ARG A 47 -1.09 13.67 -13.00
N GLY A 48 -1.77 13.10 -11.99
CA GLY A 48 -1.53 13.33 -10.56
C GLY A 48 -0.59 12.35 -9.84
N ILE A 49 -0.18 11.24 -10.49
CA ILE A 49 0.51 10.14 -9.79
C ILE A 49 1.90 10.51 -9.26
N LEU A 50 2.70 11.29 -10.02
CA LEU A 50 4.04 11.71 -9.60
C LEU A 50 3.98 12.65 -8.39
N LEU A 51 3.02 13.58 -8.39
CA LEU A 51 2.78 14.46 -7.26
C LEU A 51 2.35 13.65 -6.03
N LEU A 52 1.46 12.66 -6.21
CA LEU A 52 1.03 11.75 -5.15
C LEU A 52 2.22 11.01 -4.55
N VAL A 53 3.06 10.36 -5.38
CA VAL A 53 4.26 9.64 -4.94
C VAL A 53 5.17 10.55 -4.11
N LYS A 54 5.48 11.75 -4.62
CA LYS A 54 6.30 12.73 -3.89
C LYS A 54 5.69 13.06 -2.53
N GLN A 55 4.38 13.24 -2.45
CA GLN A 55 3.72 13.56 -1.18
C GLN A 55 3.64 12.36 -0.23
N LEU A 56 3.47 11.13 -0.73
CA LEU A 56 3.48 9.91 0.07
C LEU A 56 4.84 9.67 0.72
N VAL A 57 5.96 10.00 0.05
CA VAL A 57 7.29 9.89 0.65
C VAL A 57 7.40 10.71 1.94
N TYR A 58 7.00 11.99 1.91
CA TYR A 58 7.21 12.90 3.05
C TYR A 58 6.06 12.97 4.05
N ARG A 59 4.82 12.78 3.59
CA ARG A 59 3.61 13.01 4.39
C ARG A 59 2.48 12.01 4.10
N PRO A 60 2.75 10.69 4.21
CA PRO A 60 1.82 9.64 3.79
C PRO A 60 0.47 9.70 4.50
N GLY A 61 0.48 9.86 5.84
CA GLY A 61 -0.75 9.91 6.60
C GLY A 61 -1.58 11.17 6.35
N ARG A 62 -0.93 12.30 6.05
CA ARG A 62 -1.66 13.53 5.68
C ARG A 62 -2.33 13.41 4.32
N VAL A 63 -1.68 12.77 3.36
CA VAL A 63 -2.28 12.47 2.04
C VAL A 63 -3.50 11.58 2.21
N ALA A 64 -3.36 10.46 2.93
CA ALA A 64 -4.48 9.55 3.19
C ALA A 64 -5.62 10.26 3.93
N ARG A 65 -5.32 11.05 4.97
CA ARG A 65 -6.32 11.83 5.72
C ARG A 65 -7.03 12.84 4.82
N ALA A 66 -6.30 13.55 3.97
CA ALA A 66 -6.87 14.54 3.04
C ALA A 66 -7.80 13.88 2.01
N TYR A 67 -7.42 12.71 1.48
CA TYR A 67 -8.26 11.92 0.58
C TYR A 67 -9.59 11.52 1.23
N ILE A 68 -9.54 10.92 2.43
CA ILE A 68 -10.77 10.52 3.14
C ILE A 68 -11.63 11.71 3.58
N SER A 69 -10.99 12.86 3.82
CA SER A 69 -11.68 14.12 4.15
C SER A 69 -12.35 14.77 2.94
N GLY A 70 -12.20 14.18 1.75
CA GLY A 70 -12.91 14.60 0.54
C GLY A 70 -12.05 15.35 -0.48
N GLN A 71 -10.72 15.42 -0.35
CA GLN A 71 -9.84 15.98 -1.40
C GLN A 71 -9.56 14.96 -2.53
N ARG A 72 -10.62 14.34 -3.07
CA ARG A 72 -10.53 13.17 -3.96
C ARG A 72 -10.06 13.49 -5.39
N LYS A 73 -10.15 14.75 -5.83
CA LYS A 73 -9.58 15.16 -7.13
C LYS A 73 -8.09 15.48 -7.06
N THR A 74 -7.59 15.88 -5.88
CA THR A 74 -6.18 16.22 -5.70
C THR A 74 -5.29 14.96 -5.68
N TYR A 75 -5.78 13.87 -5.11
CA TYR A 75 -5.02 12.63 -4.95
C TYR A 75 -5.62 11.51 -5.78
N PHE A 76 -4.75 10.74 -6.43
CA PHE A 76 -5.14 9.56 -7.20
C PHE A 76 -5.81 8.52 -6.30
N ASN A 77 -6.74 7.74 -6.83
CA ASN A 77 -7.44 6.73 -6.03
C ASN A 77 -6.45 5.75 -5.38
N PRO A 78 -6.54 5.48 -4.06
CA PRO A 78 -5.58 4.66 -3.33
C PRO A 78 -5.43 3.23 -3.88
N PHE A 79 -6.52 2.61 -4.31
CA PHE A 79 -6.52 1.23 -4.78
C PHE A 79 -6.01 1.14 -6.21
N SER A 80 -6.36 2.09 -7.05
CA SER A 80 -5.82 2.19 -8.40
C SER A 80 -4.33 2.46 -8.36
N PHE A 81 -3.87 3.32 -7.43
CA PHE A 81 -2.46 3.51 -7.14
C PHE A 81 -1.79 2.19 -6.72
N LEU A 82 -2.40 1.45 -5.78
CA LEU A 82 -1.90 0.13 -5.36
C LEU A 82 -1.76 -0.83 -6.54
N VAL A 83 -2.80 -1.00 -7.35
CA VAL A 83 -2.79 -1.93 -8.50
C VAL A 83 -1.72 -1.56 -9.50
N ILE A 84 -1.59 -0.27 -9.85
CA ILE A 84 -0.55 0.21 -10.77
C ILE A 84 0.85 -0.08 -10.18
N MET A 85 1.08 0.22 -8.91
CA MET A 85 2.39 0.00 -8.28
C MET A 85 2.72 -1.48 -8.14
N VAL A 86 1.74 -2.34 -7.87
CA VAL A 86 1.91 -3.80 -7.88
C VAL A 86 2.27 -4.29 -9.28
N ALA A 87 1.58 -3.83 -10.32
CA ALA A 87 1.88 -4.21 -11.70
C ALA A 87 3.31 -3.79 -12.11
N VAL A 88 3.72 -2.58 -11.75
CA VAL A 88 5.10 -2.11 -11.97
C VAL A 88 6.09 -2.99 -11.21
N ALA A 89 5.87 -3.25 -9.92
CA ALA A 89 6.77 -4.08 -9.12
C ALA A 89 6.90 -5.51 -9.67
N LEU A 90 5.78 -6.13 -10.07
CA LEU A 90 5.78 -7.47 -10.68
C LEU A 90 6.62 -7.54 -11.95
N PHE A 91 6.53 -6.53 -12.81
CA PHE A 91 7.34 -6.48 -14.02
C PHE A 91 8.84 -6.57 -13.70
N PHE A 92 9.31 -5.82 -12.70
CA PHE A 92 10.71 -5.88 -12.27
C PHE A 92 11.03 -7.20 -11.55
N ILE A 93 10.19 -7.66 -10.64
CA ILE A 93 10.41 -8.92 -9.90
C ILE A 93 10.60 -10.09 -10.86
N LEU A 94 9.70 -10.26 -11.84
CA LEU A 94 9.77 -11.37 -12.79
C LEU A 94 10.97 -11.28 -13.74
N LYS A 95 11.44 -10.06 -14.04
CA LYS A 95 12.61 -9.86 -14.90
C LYS A 95 13.94 -10.13 -14.19
N PHE A 96 13.98 -9.95 -12.86
CA PHE A 96 15.22 -10.02 -12.08
C PHE A 96 15.23 -11.16 -11.06
N GLU A 97 14.22 -12.04 -11.08
CA GLU A 97 14.14 -13.22 -10.20
C GLU A 97 15.39 -14.10 -10.28
N ASP A 98 15.80 -14.50 -11.49
CA ASP A 98 16.96 -15.39 -11.66
C ASP A 98 18.25 -14.74 -11.18
N THR A 99 18.39 -13.43 -11.38
CA THR A 99 19.53 -12.67 -10.85
C THR A 99 19.52 -12.68 -9.32
N ALA A 100 18.37 -12.41 -8.70
CA ALA A 100 18.23 -12.44 -7.24
C ALA A 100 18.57 -13.82 -6.65
N ILE A 101 18.10 -14.90 -7.29
CA ILE A 101 18.36 -16.27 -6.86
C ILE A 101 19.85 -16.62 -6.96
N ASN A 102 20.48 -16.35 -8.11
CA ASN A 102 21.89 -16.70 -8.35
C ASN A 102 22.87 -16.06 -7.36
N TYR A 103 22.59 -14.83 -6.91
CA TYR A 103 23.44 -14.14 -5.93
C TYR A 103 23.20 -14.54 -4.49
N SER A 104 22.08 -15.21 -4.19
CA SER A 104 21.65 -15.43 -2.82
C SER A 104 22.49 -16.47 -2.06
N LYS A 105 23.18 -17.39 -2.76
CA LYS A 105 23.93 -18.53 -2.16
C LYS A 105 23.09 -19.28 -1.10
N ILE A 106 21.81 -19.47 -1.41
CA ILE A 106 20.78 -20.03 -0.53
C ILE A 106 20.64 -21.56 -0.75
N GLU A 107 20.22 -22.32 0.25
CA GLU A 107 19.94 -23.76 0.13
C GLU A 107 18.79 -24.05 -0.86
N THR A 108 18.78 -25.23 -1.49
CA THR A 108 17.80 -25.59 -2.54
C THR A 108 16.33 -25.44 -2.12
N ASN A 109 15.97 -25.85 -0.90
CA ASN A 109 14.60 -25.71 -0.37
C ASN A 109 14.19 -24.23 -0.15
N GLU A 110 15.14 -23.37 0.20
CA GLU A 110 14.88 -21.95 0.42
C GLU A 110 14.77 -21.19 -0.92
N ILE A 111 15.43 -21.67 -1.99
CA ILE A 111 15.27 -21.14 -3.36
C ILE A 111 13.86 -21.40 -3.89
N GLU A 112 13.30 -22.60 -3.68
CA GLU A 112 11.92 -22.92 -4.10
C GLU A 112 10.89 -22.02 -3.42
N LEU A 113 11.03 -21.82 -2.10
CA LEU A 113 10.17 -20.91 -1.35
C LEU A 113 10.29 -19.46 -1.86
N LEU A 114 11.51 -19.02 -2.18
CA LEU A 114 11.75 -17.68 -2.72
C LEU A 114 11.09 -17.49 -4.10
N ARG A 115 11.27 -18.46 -5.01
CA ARG A 115 10.64 -18.48 -6.34
C ARG A 115 9.11 -18.50 -6.24
N PHE A 116 8.56 -19.33 -5.37
CA PHE A 116 7.12 -19.35 -5.08
C PHE A 116 6.62 -17.99 -4.59
N SER A 117 7.37 -17.37 -3.66
CA SER A 117 7.04 -16.07 -3.10
C SER A 117 7.04 -14.96 -4.16
N PHE A 118 8.03 -14.94 -5.07
CA PHE A 118 8.07 -13.98 -6.17
C PHE A 118 6.92 -14.18 -7.16
N ARG A 119 6.61 -15.43 -7.51
CA ARG A 119 5.55 -15.74 -8.47
C ARG A 119 4.16 -15.39 -7.96
N HIS A 120 3.94 -15.42 -6.65
CA HIS A 120 2.63 -15.16 -6.03
C HIS A 120 2.60 -13.86 -5.22
N PHE A 121 3.63 -13.03 -5.38
CA PHE A 121 3.83 -11.81 -4.63
C PHE A 121 2.63 -10.85 -4.71
N ASN A 122 2.00 -10.74 -5.89
CA ASN A 122 0.82 -9.90 -6.12
C ASN A 122 -0.36 -10.30 -5.23
N VAL A 123 -0.62 -11.60 -5.07
CA VAL A 123 -1.70 -12.10 -4.22
C VAL A 123 -1.38 -11.78 -2.77
N PHE A 124 -0.15 -12.02 -2.33
CA PHE A 124 0.26 -11.73 -0.96
C PHE A 124 0.13 -10.25 -0.60
N ILE A 125 0.54 -9.33 -1.48
CA ILE A 125 0.40 -7.89 -1.18
C ILE A 125 -1.07 -7.44 -1.20
N LEU A 126 -1.86 -7.93 -2.16
CA LEU A 126 -3.28 -7.60 -2.24
C LEU A 126 -4.06 -8.13 -1.03
N LEU A 127 -3.67 -9.28 -0.48
CA LEU A 127 -4.25 -9.85 0.74
C LEU A 127 -3.76 -9.14 2.02
N ASN A 128 -2.49 -8.73 2.07
CA ASN A 128 -1.95 -7.99 3.21
C ASN A 128 -2.57 -6.60 3.36
N CYS A 129 -2.96 -5.94 2.26
CA CYS A 129 -3.58 -4.63 2.29
C CYS A 129 -4.85 -4.55 3.19
N PRO A 130 -5.87 -5.40 3.03
CA PRO A 130 -7.04 -5.42 3.92
C PRO A 130 -6.73 -5.90 5.33
N ILE A 131 -5.80 -6.85 5.51
CA ILE A 131 -5.34 -7.29 6.85
C ILE A 131 -4.76 -6.09 7.62
N TYR A 132 -3.88 -5.32 6.97
CA TYR A 132 -3.27 -4.15 7.57
C TYR A 132 -4.31 -3.06 7.91
N GLY A 133 -5.20 -2.77 6.96
CA GLY A 133 -6.30 -1.81 7.18
C GLY A 133 -7.22 -2.22 8.32
N PHE A 134 -7.52 -3.52 8.44
CA PHE A 134 -8.33 -4.09 9.52
C PHE A 134 -7.65 -3.96 10.87
N LEU A 135 -6.38 -4.33 10.98
CA LEU A 135 -5.63 -4.25 12.23
C LEU A 135 -5.43 -2.81 12.69
N ILE A 136 -5.17 -1.86 11.79
CA ILE A 136 -5.16 -0.44 12.15
C ILE A 136 -6.51 -0.03 12.71
N TRP A 137 -7.60 -0.32 11.99
CA TRP A 137 -8.95 0.02 12.44
C TRP A 137 -9.23 -0.57 13.83
N LEU A 138 -8.89 -1.83 14.08
CA LEU A 138 -9.07 -2.54 15.35
C LEU A 138 -8.31 -1.88 16.50
N PHE A 139 -7.03 -1.52 16.31
CA PHE A 139 -6.20 -0.93 17.38
C PHE A 139 -6.51 0.54 17.67
N PHE A 140 -7.15 1.23 16.71
CA PHE A 140 -7.52 2.64 16.76
C PHE A 140 -9.04 2.88 16.77
N ILE A 141 -9.82 1.90 17.24
CA ILE A 141 -11.26 2.07 17.48
C ILE A 141 -11.50 3.32 18.36
N GLY A 142 -12.52 4.10 18.01
CA GLY A 142 -12.91 5.32 18.74
C GLY A 142 -12.21 6.60 18.27
N GLN A 143 -11.27 6.52 17.33
CA GLN A 143 -10.52 7.70 16.81
C GLN A 143 -11.22 8.42 15.64
N GLY A 144 -12.51 8.17 15.42
CA GLY A 144 -13.34 8.87 14.44
C GLY A 144 -13.25 8.37 12.99
N THR A 145 -12.44 7.34 12.70
CA THR A 145 -12.32 6.74 11.36
C THR A 145 -13.05 5.40 11.25
N ASN A 146 -13.51 5.04 10.04
CA ASN A 146 -14.15 3.74 9.77
C ASN A 146 -13.15 2.75 9.13
N PHE A 147 -13.56 1.49 8.99
CA PHE A 147 -12.71 0.47 8.36
C PHE A 147 -12.30 0.85 6.93
N VAL A 148 -13.23 1.37 6.13
CA VAL A 148 -13.00 1.74 4.72
C VAL A 148 -11.96 2.88 4.59
N GLU A 149 -11.95 3.82 5.52
CA GLU A 149 -10.98 4.91 5.59
C GLU A 149 -9.58 4.40 5.95
N ASN A 150 -9.50 3.41 6.85
CA ASN A 150 -8.26 2.73 7.18
C ASN A 150 -7.77 1.81 6.04
N LEU A 151 -8.68 1.25 5.27
CA LEU A 151 -8.38 0.49 4.06
C LEU A 151 -7.82 1.41 2.96
N ALA A 152 -8.33 2.63 2.84
CA ALA A 152 -7.76 3.64 1.93
C ALA A 152 -6.35 4.06 2.36
N LEU A 153 -6.09 4.22 3.66
CA LEU A 153 -4.75 4.43 4.18
C LEU A 153 -3.84 3.25 3.81
N SER A 154 -4.22 2.01 4.15
CA SER A 154 -3.39 0.84 3.90
C SER A 154 -3.10 0.64 2.41
N ALA A 155 -4.05 0.94 1.52
CA ALA A 155 -3.84 0.88 0.07
C ALA A 155 -2.75 1.86 -0.40
N TYR A 156 -2.75 3.11 0.07
CA TYR A 156 -1.65 4.05 -0.24
C TYR A 156 -0.31 3.56 0.29
N LEU A 157 -0.28 3.04 1.52
CA LEU A 157 0.96 2.55 2.13
C LEU A 157 1.52 1.33 1.40
N SER A 158 0.66 0.37 1.06
CA SER A 158 1.03 -0.81 0.29
C SER A 158 1.52 -0.42 -1.11
N GLY A 159 0.83 0.49 -1.81
CA GLY A 159 1.26 0.96 -3.13
C GLY A 159 2.62 1.64 -3.11
N GLN A 160 2.86 2.51 -2.13
CA GLN A 160 4.16 3.18 -2.00
C GLN A 160 5.27 2.19 -1.58
N THR A 161 4.94 1.18 -0.79
CA THR A 161 5.87 0.11 -0.42
C THR A 161 6.31 -0.70 -1.64
N MET A 162 5.41 -0.96 -2.60
CA MET A 162 5.78 -1.59 -3.86
C MET A 162 6.75 -0.73 -4.67
N LEU A 163 6.57 0.59 -4.67
CA LEU A 163 7.53 1.50 -5.29
C LEU A 163 8.91 1.40 -4.62
N TYR A 164 8.97 1.37 -3.29
CA TYR A 164 10.23 1.21 -2.58
C TYR A 164 10.92 -0.12 -2.92
N TYR A 165 10.20 -1.24 -2.94
CA TYR A 165 10.77 -2.52 -3.36
C TYR A 165 11.24 -2.51 -4.82
N THR A 166 10.51 -1.86 -5.72
CA THR A 166 10.93 -1.72 -7.12
C THR A 166 12.25 -0.96 -7.24
N ILE A 167 12.39 0.16 -6.52
CA ILE A 167 13.63 0.94 -6.49
C ILE A 167 14.78 0.09 -5.93
N THR A 168 14.54 -0.69 -4.89
CA THR A 168 15.53 -1.59 -4.31
C THR A 168 15.96 -2.70 -5.27
N ILE A 169 15.03 -3.27 -6.04
CA ILE A 169 15.37 -4.24 -7.10
C ILE A 169 16.21 -3.58 -8.20
N ILE A 170 15.93 -2.33 -8.55
CA ILE A 170 16.76 -1.61 -9.53
C ILE A 170 18.18 -1.39 -8.99
N ILE A 171 18.31 -0.96 -7.72
CA ILE A 171 19.62 -0.81 -7.06
C ILE A 171 20.33 -2.16 -6.96
N PHE A 172 19.58 -3.24 -6.75
CA PHE A 172 20.11 -4.60 -6.69
C PHE A 172 20.94 -4.94 -7.93
N ILE A 173 20.44 -4.57 -9.11
CA ILE A 173 21.08 -4.90 -10.39
C ILE A 173 22.50 -4.34 -10.45
N PHE A 174 22.71 -3.15 -9.90
CA PHE A 174 24.01 -2.48 -9.92
C PHE A 174 24.91 -2.90 -8.77
N PHE A 175 24.36 -3.33 -7.63
CA PHE A 175 25.12 -3.65 -6.42
C PHE A 175 24.70 -4.96 -5.73
N PRO A 176 24.84 -6.14 -6.39
CA PRO A 176 24.32 -7.42 -5.86
C PRO A 176 24.90 -7.82 -4.49
N SER A 177 26.19 -7.51 -4.24
CA SER A 177 26.87 -7.86 -2.99
C SER A 177 26.28 -7.18 -1.74
N SER A 178 25.50 -6.12 -1.92
CA SER A 178 24.93 -5.32 -0.82
C SER A 178 23.55 -5.79 -0.34
N MET A 179 23.05 -6.93 -0.81
CA MET A 179 21.63 -7.25 -0.63
C MET A 179 21.13 -7.34 0.78
N LYS A 180 21.82 -8.09 1.63
CA LYS A 180 21.36 -8.31 3.00
C LYS A 180 21.28 -6.99 3.77
N ILE A 181 22.27 -6.12 3.60
CA ILE A 181 22.31 -4.84 4.30
C ILE A 181 21.29 -3.85 3.74
N LEU A 182 21.14 -3.80 2.41
CA LEU A 182 20.16 -2.93 1.75
C LEU A 182 18.72 -3.32 2.13
N GLY A 183 18.41 -4.62 2.17
CA GLY A 183 17.11 -5.14 2.60
C GLY A 183 16.79 -4.80 4.07
N LEU A 184 17.76 -4.95 4.97
CA LEU A 184 17.61 -4.58 6.39
C LEU A 184 17.34 -3.07 6.55
N ILE A 185 18.15 -2.23 5.92
CA ILE A 185 17.99 -0.76 5.97
C ILE A 185 16.62 -0.36 5.44
N LEU A 186 16.20 -0.95 4.32
CA LEU A 186 14.89 -0.68 3.74
C LEU A 186 13.74 -1.12 4.66
N GLY A 187 13.84 -2.31 5.27
CA GLY A 187 12.83 -2.81 6.21
C GLY A 187 12.64 -1.90 7.42
N LEU A 188 13.74 -1.40 7.99
CA LEU A 188 13.71 -0.42 9.08
C LEU A 188 13.13 0.93 8.63
N PHE A 189 13.54 1.41 7.45
CA PHE A 189 13.02 2.63 6.86
C PHE A 189 11.51 2.56 6.63
N ILE A 190 11.02 1.46 6.02
CA ILE A 190 9.60 1.22 5.78
C ILE A 190 8.86 1.18 7.12
N SER A 191 9.36 0.43 8.10
CA SER A 191 8.72 0.34 9.42
C SER A 191 8.57 1.70 10.09
N PHE A 192 9.63 2.52 10.06
CA PHE A 192 9.58 3.90 10.54
C PHE A 192 8.58 4.76 9.76
N TRP A 193 8.59 4.65 8.43
CA TRP A 193 7.69 5.38 7.55
C TRP A 193 6.21 5.03 7.78
N TYR A 194 5.90 3.75 8.05
CA TYR A 194 4.56 3.30 8.43
C TYR A 194 4.11 3.90 9.77
N VAL A 195 4.99 3.93 10.77
CA VAL A 195 4.71 4.61 12.05
C VAL A 195 4.37 6.08 11.81
N LEU A 196 5.20 6.79 11.02
CA LEU A 196 4.93 8.18 10.66
C LEU A 196 3.59 8.34 9.93
N ALA A 197 3.24 7.41 9.04
CA ALA A 197 1.97 7.44 8.33
C ALA A 197 0.78 7.34 9.26
N VAL A 198 0.77 6.38 10.18
CA VAL A 198 -0.35 6.20 11.12
C VAL A 198 -0.46 7.39 12.07
N LEU A 199 0.65 7.90 12.61
CA LEU A 199 0.63 9.09 13.48
C LEU A 199 0.08 10.32 12.75
N GLN A 200 0.51 10.56 11.50
CA GLN A 200 0.00 11.65 10.67
C GLN A 200 -1.48 11.46 10.31
N PHE A 201 -1.88 10.21 10.02
CA PHE A 201 -3.24 9.87 9.65
C PHE A 201 -4.20 9.97 10.82
N TYR A 202 -3.77 9.73 12.06
CA TYR A 202 -4.59 9.92 13.27
C TYR A 202 -4.39 11.28 13.94
N GLN A 203 -3.45 12.09 13.45
CA GLN A 203 -3.07 13.38 14.05
C GLN A 203 -2.70 13.25 15.54
N THR A 204 -2.04 12.16 15.90
CA THR A 204 -1.59 11.85 17.26
C THR A 204 -0.06 11.88 17.36
N ARG A 205 0.45 12.21 18.54
CA ARG A 205 1.89 12.11 18.89
C ARG A 205 2.14 11.29 20.15
N SER A 206 1.13 10.55 20.62
CA SER A 206 1.26 9.74 21.83
C SER A 206 2.17 8.54 21.61
N VAL A 207 3.03 8.25 22.59
CA VAL A 207 3.88 7.04 22.61
C VAL A 207 3.01 5.78 22.52
N TRP A 208 1.82 5.77 23.11
CA TRP A 208 0.87 4.65 22.99
C TRP A 208 0.42 4.41 21.55
N SER A 209 0.29 5.46 20.73
CA SER A 209 -0.03 5.31 19.30
C SER A 209 1.14 4.69 18.53
N ILE A 210 2.38 5.00 18.93
CA ILE A 210 3.58 4.37 18.36
C ILE A 210 3.59 2.88 18.68
N ILE A 211 3.42 2.52 19.97
CA ILE A 211 3.40 1.12 20.43
C ILE A 211 2.33 0.33 19.69
N LYS A 212 1.10 0.86 19.62
CA LYS A 212 0.00 0.23 18.85
C LYS A 212 0.37 0.00 17.38
N THR A 213 1.00 1.00 16.74
CA THR A 213 1.38 0.89 15.33
C THR A 213 2.47 -0.15 15.12
N VAL A 214 3.47 -0.20 16.00
CA VAL A 214 4.53 -1.21 15.97
C VAL A 214 3.94 -2.60 16.16
N LEU A 215 3.01 -2.80 17.11
CA LEU A 215 2.30 -4.06 17.29
C LEU A 215 1.53 -4.46 16.03
N VAL A 216 0.81 -3.53 15.40
CA VAL A 216 0.10 -3.79 14.14
C VAL A 216 1.06 -4.23 13.03
N ILE A 217 2.23 -3.59 12.90
CA ILE A 217 3.27 -3.99 11.93
C ILE A 217 3.75 -5.41 12.23
N LEU A 218 4.12 -5.71 13.47
CA LEU A 218 4.63 -7.03 13.86
C LEU A 218 3.59 -8.14 13.66
N ILE A 219 2.33 -7.91 14.05
CA ILE A 219 1.23 -8.86 13.86
C ILE A 219 0.99 -9.10 12.37
N THR A 220 0.99 -8.04 11.56
CA THR A 220 0.80 -8.18 10.11
C THR A 220 1.95 -8.96 9.46
N GLN A 221 3.19 -8.69 9.86
CA GLN A 221 4.36 -9.45 9.39
C GLN A 221 4.23 -10.92 9.76
N PHE A 222 3.90 -11.23 11.01
CA PHE A 222 3.71 -12.60 11.46
C PHE A 222 2.60 -13.33 10.67
N ILE A 223 1.44 -12.70 10.50
CA ILE A 223 0.34 -13.25 9.69
C ILE A 223 0.78 -13.48 8.25
N SER A 224 1.49 -12.52 7.65
CA SER A 224 1.96 -12.61 6.27
C SER A 224 2.92 -13.79 6.06
N GLN A 225 3.86 -13.99 6.98
CA GLN A 225 4.80 -15.12 6.93
C GLN A 225 4.07 -16.45 7.13
N GLY A 226 3.10 -16.50 8.04
CA GLY A 226 2.23 -17.68 8.23
C GLY A 226 1.46 -18.06 6.96
N ILE A 227 0.89 -17.07 6.25
CA ILE A 227 0.17 -17.28 4.99
C ILE A 227 1.11 -17.82 3.90
N ILE A 228 2.31 -17.24 3.76
CA ILE A 228 3.30 -17.68 2.76
C ILE A 228 3.72 -19.12 3.05
N MET A 229 4.09 -19.44 4.29
CA MET A 229 4.52 -20.79 4.67
C MET A 229 3.41 -21.84 4.51
N PHE A 230 2.18 -21.49 4.90
CA PHE A 230 1.03 -22.38 4.76
C PHE A 230 0.72 -22.69 3.28
N THR A 231 0.67 -21.64 2.44
CA THR A 231 0.40 -21.81 1.01
C THR A 231 1.53 -22.56 0.28
N PHE A 232 2.80 -22.31 0.65
CA PHE A 232 3.94 -23.06 0.13
C PHE A 232 3.91 -24.55 0.52
N SER A 233 3.52 -24.86 1.76
CA SER A 233 3.37 -26.25 2.22
C SER A 233 2.30 -27.01 1.42
N ILE A 234 1.18 -26.37 1.11
CA ILE A 234 0.14 -26.93 0.22
C ILE A 234 0.70 -27.13 -1.19
N TYR A 235 1.36 -26.11 -1.75
CA TYR A 235 1.99 -26.18 -3.07
C TYR A 235 2.92 -27.39 -3.18
N LYS A 236 3.83 -27.58 -2.21
CA LYS A 236 4.79 -28.69 -2.20
C LYS A 236 4.11 -30.05 -2.12
N LYS A 237 3.03 -30.19 -1.35
CA LYS A 237 2.25 -31.45 -1.29
C LYS A 237 1.57 -31.78 -2.61
N ILE A 238 1.12 -30.78 -3.36
CA ILE A 238 0.48 -31.00 -4.66
C ILE A 238 1.53 -31.39 -5.70
N ASP A 239 2.66 -30.68 -5.78
CA ASP A 239 3.73 -30.92 -6.76
C ASP A 239 4.33 -32.34 -6.61
N VAL A 240 4.53 -32.80 -5.36
CA VAL A 240 5.04 -34.15 -5.06
C VAL A 240 4.04 -35.26 -5.40
N ASN A 241 2.74 -34.99 -5.44
CA ASN A 241 1.72 -36.00 -5.78
C ASN A 241 1.50 -36.16 -7.29
N PHE A 242 2.10 -35.30 -8.12
CA PHE A 242 1.99 -35.34 -9.59
C PHE A 242 3.26 -35.89 -10.28
N LEU A 243 4.29 -36.26 -9.51
CA LEU A 243 5.52 -36.95 -9.95
C LEU A 243 5.54 -38.39 -9.43
#